data_AF-A0A820RJL9-F1
#
_entry.id   AF-A0A820RJL9-F1
#
_cell.length_a   1.000
_cell.length_b   1.000
_cell.length_c   1.000
_cell.angle_alpha   90.00
_cell.angle_beta   90.00
_cell.angle_gamma   90.00
#
_symmetry.space_group_name_H-M   'P 1'
#
loop_
_entity.id
_entity.type
_entity.pdbx_description
1 polymer ?
#
loop_
_entity_poly.entity_id
_entity_poly.type
_entity_poly.pdbx_seq_one_letter_code
_entity_poly.pdbx_strand_id
1 'polypeptide(L)'
;KTTFIVPIHVYFSWDKVNKSWILTNKLRPLVIAINYTKNGEIRFQTISFAGFIGAITGIKPGRFSITLNTRFDLNGGYIGIIEWIYNINRNQSFVKSAIRDMLTGAENYDEAVEYLSKIRLLAPCYYILAGIKPEQV
;
A
#
# COMPACT_ATOMS: atom_id res chain seq x y z
N LYS A 1 28.53 -8.03 -6.71
CA LYS A 1 28.33 -6.55 -6.84
C LYS A 1 26.83 -6.30 -6.77
N THR A 2 26.32 -5.87 -5.63
CA THR A 2 24.89 -5.58 -5.45
C THR A 2 24.61 -4.18 -6.00
N THR A 3 24.09 -4.11 -7.22
CA THR A 3 23.67 -2.83 -7.81
C THR A 3 22.35 -2.42 -7.16
N PHE A 4 22.40 -1.42 -6.27
CA PHE A 4 21.20 -0.74 -5.81
C PHE A 4 20.68 0.13 -6.96
N ILE A 5 19.67 -0.36 -7.67
CA ILE A 5 18.95 0.44 -8.65
C ILE A 5 18.06 1.40 -7.87
N VAL A 6 18.60 2.58 -7.56
CA VAL A 6 17.78 3.70 -7.07
C VAL A 6 17.05 4.27 -8.29
N PRO A 7 15.71 4.25 -8.32
CA PRO A 7 14.98 4.78 -9.46
C PRO A 7 15.31 6.26 -9.69
N ILE A 8 15.44 6.66 -10.95
CA ILE A 8 15.78 8.03 -11.35
C ILE A 8 14.84 9.08 -10.72
N HIS A 9 13.55 8.75 -10.55
CA HIS A 9 12.57 9.64 -9.91
C HIS A 9 12.84 9.88 -8.42
N VAL A 10 13.44 8.91 -7.71
CA VAL A 10 13.87 9.10 -6.32
C VAL A 10 14.98 10.14 -6.31
N TYR A 11 15.99 10.02 -7.18
CA TYR A 11 17.09 11.01 -7.24
C TYR A 11 16.61 12.45 -7.53
N PHE A 12 15.63 12.63 -8.42
CA PHE A 12 15.08 13.95 -8.73
C PHE A 12 14.15 14.53 -7.65
N SER A 13 13.74 13.72 -6.67
CA SER A 13 12.86 14.16 -5.58
C SER A 13 13.62 14.79 -4.38
N TRP A 14 14.95 14.81 -4.43
CA TRP A 14 15.80 15.37 -3.37
C TRP A 14 16.01 16.88 -3.54
N ASP A 15 15.63 17.64 -2.51
CA ASP A 15 15.97 19.05 -2.38
C ASP A 15 17.41 19.18 -1.84
N LYS A 16 18.33 19.57 -2.73
CA LYS A 16 19.75 19.74 -2.39
C LYS A 16 19.99 20.90 -1.42
N VAL A 17 19.14 21.93 -1.41
CA VAL A 17 19.29 23.11 -0.57
C VAL A 17 18.82 22.80 0.84
N ASN A 18 17.58 22.32 0.97
CA ASN A 18 16.97 22.03 2.26
C ASN A 18 17.35 20.65 2.82
N LYS A 19 18.18 19.88 2.10
CA LYS A 19 18.60 18.51 2.43
C LYS A 19 17.41 17.64 2.86
N SER A 20 16.33 17.70 2.08
CA SER A 20 15.09 16.99 2.40
C SER A 20 14.40 16.50 1.13
N TRP A 21 13.42 15.61 1.28
CA TRP A 21 12.63 15.13 0.14
C TRP A 21 11.48 16.10 -0.14
N ILE A 22 11.43 16.63 -1.36
CA ILE A 22 10.40 17.60 -1.80
C ILE A 22 9.00 17.02 -1.56
N LEU A 23 8.80 15.76 -1.98
CA LEU A 23 7.52 15.06 -1.84
C LEU A 23 7.12 14.90 -0.36
N THR A 24 8.05 14.57 0.53
CA THR A 24 7.77 14.44 1.97
C THR A 24 7.28 15.75 2.57
N ASN A 25 7.89 16.88 2.22
CA ASN A 25 7.46 18.18 2.72
C ASN A 25 6.05 18.56 2.25
N LYS A 26 5.67 18.17 1.03
CA LYS A 26 4.33 18.40 0.49
C LYS A 26 3.27 17.46 1.07
N LEU A 27 3.63 16.21 1.36
CA LEU A 27 2.70 15.21 1.88
C LEU A 27 2.49 15.29 3.40
N ARG A 28 3.48 15.77 4.16
CA ARG A 28 3.40 15.88 5.63
C ARG A 28 2.13 16.57 6.14
N PRO A 29 1.71 17.75 5.63
CA PRO A 29 0.48 18.41 6.11
C PRO A 29 -0.81 17.68 5.70
N LEU A 30 -0.75 16.71 4.79
CA LEU A 30 -1.89 15.95 4.32
C LEU A 30 -2.10 14.64 5.10
N VAL A 31 -1.20 14.27 6.01
CA VAL A 31 -1.29 13.02 6.77
C VAL A 31 -2.49 13.08 7.71
N ILE A 32 -3.39 12.12 7.57
CA ILE A 32 -4.60 11.98 8.39
C ILE A 32 -4.76 10.55 8.87
N ALA A 33 -5.27 10.40 10.10
CA ALA A 33 -5.78 9.15 10.60
C ALA A 33 -7.27 9.03 10.25
N ILE A 34 -7.67 7.92 9.66
CA ILE A 34 -9.04 7.69 9.20
C ILE A 34 -9.61 6.50 9.96
N ASN A 35 -10.74 6.70 10.65
CA ASN A 35 -11.52 5.65 11.27
C ASN A 35 -12.66 5.25 10.34
N TYR A 36 -12.66 4.01 9.86
CA TYR A 36 -13.73 3.48 9.03
C TYR A 36 -14.76 2.83 9.92
N THR A 37 -15.98 3.38 9.95
CA THR A 37 -17.06 2.89 10.79
C THR A 37 -18.16 2.23 9.97
N LYS A 38 -18.82 1.22 10.55
CA LYS A 38 -20.03 0.60 10.00
C LYS A 38 -20.95 0.25 11.17
N ASN A 39 -22.18 0.75 11.12
CA ASN A 39 -23.17 0.62 12.19
C ASN A 39 -22.70 1.23 13.54
N GLY A 40 -22.01 2.37 13.49
CA GLY A 40 -21.52 3.07 14.69
C GLY A 40 -20.22 2.52 15.29
N GLU A 41 -19.73 1.37 14.83
CA GLU A 41 -18.49 0.76 15.32
C GLU A 41 -17.33 0.93 14.35
N ILE A 42 -16.12 1.12 14.88
CA ILE A 42 -14.88 1.16 14.09
C ILE A 42 -14.58 -0.24 13.56
N ARG A 43 -14.52 -0.37 12.24
CA ARG A 43 -14.16 -1.62 11.57
C ARG A 43 -12.66 -1.75 11.36
N PHE A 44 -12.02 -0.66 10.93
CA PHE A 44 -10.58 -0.59 10.78
C PHE A 44 -10.13 0.87 10.75
N GLN A 45 -8.82 1.09 10.88
CA GLN A 45 -8.21 2.40 10.86
C GLN A 45 -7.05 2.42 9.86
N THR A 46 -6.80 3.56 9.24
CA THR A 46 -5.64 3.74 8.36
C THR A 46 -4.96 5.07 8.61
N ILE A 47 -3.65 5.11 8.38
CA ILE A 47 -2.93 6.37 8.19
C ILE A 47 -2.75 6.58 6.70
N SER A 48 -3.27 7.70 6.19
CA SER A 48 -3.32 8.01 4.76
C SER A 48 -3.11 9.51 4.52
N PHE A 49 -3.22 9.93 3.27
CA PHE A 49 -3.17 11.33 2.88
C PHE A 49 -4.57 11.83 2.51
N ALA A 50 -4.90 13.08 2.84
CA ALA A 50 -6.16 13.70 2.42
C ALA A 50 -6.30 13.64 0.89
N GLY A 51 -7.45 13.14 0.41
CA GLY A 51 -7.73 12.91 -1.02
C GLY A 51 -7.23 11.55 -1.55
N PHE A 52 -6.48 10.77 -0.78
CA PHE A 52 -6.03 9.43 -1.18
C PHE A 52 -6.99 8.35 -0.71
N ILE A 53 -7.61 7.64 -1.66
CA ILE A 53 -8.66 6.64 -1.38
C ILE A 53 -8.12 5.24 -1.04
N GLY A 54 -6.84 4.97 -1.30
CA GLY A 54 -6.20 3.70 -0.94
C GLY A 54 -5.69 3.69 0.49
N ALA A 55 -5.15 2.55 0.91
CA ALA A 55 -4.48 2.38 2.19
C ALA A 55 -3.00 2.00 1.98
N ILE A 56 -2.12 2.55 2.81
CA ILE A 56 -0.68 2.23 2.84
C ILE A 56 -0.34 1.57 4.17
N THR A 57 -0.88 2.12 5.26
CA THR A 57 -0.78 1.60 6.62
C THR A 57 -2.17 1.46 7.19
N GLY A 58 -2.47 0.30 7.77
CA GLY A 58 -3.78 0.07 8.38
C GLY A 58 -3.74 -0.94 9.51
N ILE A 59 -4.76 -0.86 10.36
CA ILE A 59 -4.98 -1.80 11.46
C ILE A 59 -6.45 -2.16 11.51
N LYS A 60 -6.72 -3.46 11.66
CA LYS A 60 -8.03 -3.99 12.03
C LYS A 60 -7.96 -4.40 13.50
N PRO A 61 -8.54 -3.60 14.43
CA PRO A 61 -8.34 -3.79 15.86
C PRO A 61 -8.62 -5.21 16.33
N GLY A 62 -7.71 -5.77 17.14
CA GLY A 62 -7.83 -7.12 17.69
C GLY A 62 -7.72 -8.25 16.65
N ARG A 63 -7.26 -7.99 15.43
CA ARG A 63 -7.19 -8.99 14.34
C ARG A 63 -5.86 -9.00 13.61
N PHE A 64 -5.50 -7.90 12.96
CA PHE A 64 -4.21 -7.79 12.24
C PHE A 64 -3.87 -6.34 11.91
N SER A 65 -2.62 -6.11 11.52
CA SER A 65 -2.11 -4.83 11.00
C SER A 65 -1.34 -5.05 9.72
N ILE A 66 -1.32 -4.03 8.85
CA ILE A 66 -0.67 -4.09 7.54
C ILE A 66 0.10 -2.81 7.24
N THR A 67 1.27 -2.99 6.63
CA THR A 67 2.02 -1.92 5.97
C THR A 67 2.47 -2.35 4.58
N LEU A 68 2.67 -1.37 3.72
CA LEU A 68 3.09 -1.55 2.34
C LEU A 68 4.48 -1.00 2.11
N ASN A 69 5.39 -1.84 1.61
CA ASN A 69 6.67 -1.41 1.06
C ASN A 69 6.68 -1.56 -0.46
N THR A 70 7.11 -0.51 -1.15
CA THR A 70 7.29 -0.52 -2.60
C THR A 70 8.42 -1.46 -2.98
N ARG A 71 8.21 -2.30 -4.01
CA ARG A 71 9.25 -3.13 -4.62
C ARG A 71 9.55 -2.58 -6.02
N PHE A 72 10.82 -2.34 -6.32
CA PHE A 72 11.24 -1.87 -7.62
C PHE A 72 11.63 -3.04 -8.52
N ASP A 73 11.10 -3.05 -9.73
CA ASP A 73 11.41 -4.03 -10.77
C ASP A 73 11.44 -3.29 -12.13
N LEU A 74 12.39 -3.66 -13.00
CA LEU A 74 12.56 -3.07 -14.33
C LEU A 74 11.31 -3.30 -15.20
N ASN A 75 10.60 -4.41 -14.99
CA ASN A 75 9.34 -4.75 -15.65
C ASN A 75 8.11 -4.59 -14.72
N GLY A 76 8.17 -3.65 -13.78
CA GLY A 76 7.16 -3.51 -12.72
C GLY A 76 5.93 -2.67 -13.11
N GLY A 77 5.60 -1.70 -12.25
CA GLY A 77 4.30 -1.01 -12.27
C GLY A 77 3.97 -0.19 -13.52
N TYR A 78 4.96 0.21 -14.31
CA TYR A 78 4.71 0.94 -15.56
C TYR A 78 4.05 0.07 -16.62
N ILE A 79 4.47 -1.20 -16.74
CA ILE A 79 3.88 -2.16 -17.69
C ILE A 79 2.43 -2.44 -17.29
N GLY A 80 2.17 -2.71 -16.01
CA GLY A 80 0.81 -2.96 -15.52
C GLY A 80 -0.14 -1.80 -15.78
N ILE A 81 0.29 -0.55 -15.57
CA ILE A 81 -0.53 0.64 -15.88
C ILE A 81 -0.82 0.74 -17.39
N ILE A 82 0.18 0.50 -18.24
CA ILE A 82 0.02 0.52 -19.70
C ILE A 82 -0.99 -0.55 -20.14
N GLU A 83 -0.84 -1.80 -19.69
CA GLU A 83 -1.77 -2.88 -19.99
C GLU A 83 -3.22 -2.55 -19.57
N TRP A 84 -3.38 -1.90 -18.41
CA TRP A 84 -4.69 -1.50 -17.88
C TRP A 84 -5.35 -0.41 -18.73
N ILE A 85 -4.59 0.62 -19.13
CA ILE A 85 -5.07 1.73 -19.97
C ILE A 85 -5.49 1.21 -21.35
N TYR A 86 -4.65 0.39 -21.99
CA TYR A 86 -4.92 -0.16 -23.32
C TYR A 86 -5.93 -1.33 -23.31
N ASN A 87 -6.54 -1.64 -22.16
CA ASN A 87 -7.51 -2.71 -22.01
C ASN A 87 -6.98 -4.10 -22.43
N ILE A 88 -5.65 -4.29 -22.34
CA ILE A 88 -4.99 -5.58 -22.59
C ILE A 88 -5.27 -6.52 -21.42
N ASN A 89 -5.27 -5.98 -20.19
CA ASN A 89 -5.61 -6.73 -18.99
C ASN A 89 -6.11 -5.82 -17.86
N ARG A 90 -7.41 -5.95 -17.54
CA ARG A 90 -8.05 -5.21 -16.43
C ARG A 90 -8.36 -6.05 -15.19
N ASN A 91 -7.98 -7.33 -15.19
CA ASN A 91 -8.15 -8.22 -14.04
C ASN A 91 -7.04 -8.02 -12.99
N GLN A 92 -6.52 -6.80 -12.88
CA GLN A 92 -5.44 -6.41 -11.97
C GLN A 92 -5.96 -5.33 -11.02
N SER A 93 -5.55 -5.40 -9.76
CA SER A 93 -5.89 -4.42 -8.74
C SER A 93 -4.75 -3.44 -8.49
N PHE A 94 -5.11 -2.21 -8.14
CA PHE A 94 -4.17 -1.24 -7.61
C PHE A 94 -3.72 -1.67 -6.21
N VAL A 95 -2.42 -1.77 -6.00
CA VAL A 95 -1.78 -2.29 -4.77
C VAL A 95 -2.38 -1.70 -3.49
N LYS A 96 -2.58 -0.38 -3.46
CA LYS A 96 -3.09 0.35 -2.28
C LYS A 96 -4.61 0.25 -2.13
N SER A 97 -5.34 0.02 -3.23
CA SER A 97 -6.78 -0.27 -3.17
C SER A 97 -7.02 -1.67 -2.63
N ALA A 98 -6.23 -2.65 -3.06
CA ALA A 98 -6.26 -4.02 -2.55
C ALA A 98 -6.12 -4.09 -1.02
N ILE A 99 -5.25 -3.26 -0.42
CA ILE A 99 -5.13 -3.17 1.06
C ILE A 99 -6.45 -2.71 1.69
N ARG A 100 -7.08 -1.67 1.11
CA ARG A 100 -8.35 -1.14 1.65
C ARG A 100 -9.47 -2.16 1.51
N ASP A 101 -9.54 -2.86 0.39
CA ASP A 101 -10.53 -3.90 0.14
C ASP A 101 -10.34 -5.07 1.12
N MET A 102 -9.09 -5.48 1.35
CA MET A 102 -8.73 -6.49 2.35
C MET A 102 -9.14 -6.06 3.76
N LEU A 103 -8.81 -4.83 4.20
CA LEU A 103 -9.21 -4.32 5.53
C LEU A 103 -10.75 -4.31 5.71
N THR A 104 -11.46 -4.05 4.61
CA THR A 104 -12.92 -4.02 4.58
C THR A 104 -13.51 -5.42 4.63
N GLY A 105 -12.94 -6.39 3.90
CA GLY A 105 -13.53 -7.72 3.70
C GLY A 105 -13.00 -8.83 4.62
N ALA A 106 -11.69 -8.88 4.90
CA ALA A 106 -11.08 -9.98 5.64
C ALA A 106 -11.33 -9.86 7.14
N GLU A 107 -11.86 -10.91 7.76
CA GLU A 107 -12.24 -10.88 9.17
C GLU A 107 -11.11 -11.32 10.11
N ASN A 108 -10.10 -12.04 9.61
CA ASN A 108 -8.94 -12.49 10.39
C ASN A 108 -7.65 -12.45 9.54
N TYR A 109 -6.52 -12.75 10.17
CA TYR A 109 -5.20 -12.73 9.53
C TYR A 109 -5.10 -13.71 8.35
N ASP A 110 -5.61 -14.93 8.50
CA ASP A 110 -5.47 -15.98 7.48
C ASP A 110 -6.23 -15.61 6.19
N GLU A 111 -7.45 -15.07 6.33
CA GLU A 111 -8.21 -14.51 5.20
C GLU A 111 -7.48 -13.33 4.52
N ALA A 112 -6.83 -12.48 5.31
CA ALA A 112 -6.04 -11.37 4.77
C ALA A 112 -4.83 -11.87 3.97
N VAL A 113 -4.10 -12.87 4.46
CA VAL A 113 -3.01 -13.53 3.74
C VAL A 113 -3.53 -14.18 2.47
N GLU A 114 -4.63 -14.93 2.55
CA GLU A 114 -5.22 -15.60 1.40
C GLU A 114 -5.60 -14.61 0.30
N TYR A 115 -6.26 -13.51 0.64
CA TYR A 115 -6.63 -12.47 -0.31
C TYR A 115 -5.40 -11.82 -0.97
N LEU A 116 -4.43 -11.36 -0.16
CA LEU A 116 -3.27 -10.62 -0.67
C LEU A 116 -2.29 -11.49 -1.45
N SER A 117 -2.22 -12.80 -1.17
CA SER A 117 -1.37 -13.74 -1.90
C SER A 117 -1.94 -14.15 -3.26
N LYS A 118 -3.27 -14.11 -3.41
CA LYS A 118 -3.95 -14.52 -4.65
C LYS A 118 -4.30 -13.37 -5.58
N ILE A 119 -4.45 -12.16 -5.05
CA ILE A 119 -4.85 -11.01 -5.87
C ILE A 119 -3.77 -10.67 -6.90
N ARG A 120 -4.20 -10.43 -8.14
CA ARG A 120 -3.32 -9.95 -9.19
C ARG A 120 -3.11 -8.44 -9.06
N LEU A 121 -1.86 -8.01 -8.91
CA LEU A 121 -1.50 -6.61 -8.71
C LEU A 121 -0.94 -5.97 -9.98
N LEU A 122 -1.20 -4.67 -10.16
CA LEU A 122 -0.63 -3.84 -11.23
C LEU A 122 0.88 -3.61 -11.08
N ALA A 123 1.39 -3.68 -9.87
CA ALA A 123 2.80 -3.42 -9.56
C ALA A 123 3.29 -4.37 -8.46
N PRO A 124 4.57 -4.75 -8.49
CA PRO A 124 5.16 -5.55 -7.43
C PRO A 124 5.24 -4.75 -6.13
N CYS A 125 5.03 -5.42 -5.00
CA CYS A 125 5.17 -4.85 -3.67
C CYS A 125 5.51 -5.90 -2.61
N TYR A 126 5.83 -5.43 -1.41
CA TYR A 126 5.85 -6.25 -0.21
C TYR A 126 4.71 -5.81 0.71
N TYR A 127 3.77 -6.71 0.98
CA TYR A 127 2.84 -6.56 2.09
C TYR A 127 3.49 -7.12 3.35
N ILE A 128 3.48 -6.33 4.41
CA ILE A 128 3.95 -6.73 5.73
C ILE A 128 2.71 -6.79 6.61
N LEU A 129 2.31 -8.00 6.96
CA LEU A 129 1.06 -8.27 7.68
C LEU A 129 1.41 -8.95 9.00
N ALA A 130 0.91 -8.42 10.12
CA ALA A 130 1.08 -9.01 11.44
C ALA A 130 -0.28 -9.30 12.06
N GLY A 131 -0.45 -10.51 12.59
CA GLY A 131 -1.67 -10.96 13.27
C GLY A 131 -1.61 -10.73 14.78
N ILE A 132 -2.41 -11.50 15.51
CA ILE A 132 -2.49 -11.43 16.99
C ILE A 132 -1.87 -12.63 17.69
N LYS A 133 -1.60 -13.71 16.95
CA LYS A 133 -0.97 -14.93 17.49
C LYS A 133 0.54 -14.92 17.23
N PRO A 134 1.36 -15.57 18.08
CA PRO A 134 2.82 -15.59 17.93
C PRO A 134 3.33 -16.06 16.56
N GLU A 135 2.60 -16.96 15.91
CA GLU A 135 2.92 -17.52 14.60
C GLU A 135 2.51 -16.63 13.41
N GLN A 136 1.77 -15.54 13.64
CA GLN A 136 1.23 -14.66 12.60
C GLN A 136 2.09 -13.40 12.42
N VAL A 137 3.22 -13.53 11.72
CA VAL A 137 4.21 -12.45 11.51
C VAL A 137 4.75 -12.47 10.08
#